data_AF-A0A840BWM7-F1
#
_entry.id   AF-A0A840BWM7-F1
#
_cell.length_a   1.000
_cell.length_b   1.000
_cell.length_c   1.000
_cell.angle_alpha   90.00
_cell.angle_beta   90.00
_cell.angle_gamma   90.00
#
_symmetry.space_group_name_H-M   'P 1'
#
loop_
_entity.id
_entity.type
_entity.pdbx_description
1 polymer ?
#
loop_
_entity_poly.entity_id
_entity_poly.type
_entity_poly.pdbx_seq_one_letter_code
_entity_poly.pdbx_strand_id
1 'polypeptide(L)'
;MQTIADIFDAFGGSSAVARVLGVGASTASEMKRRGNIPPKYWMGIVEGAKRLDLPGVTYEALAKIHAGAVGGAPGAVSDQAPEASEAAQ
;
A
#
# COMPACT_ATOMS: atom_id res chain seq x y z
N MET A 1 4.29 -12.96 0.51
CA MET A 1 3.63 -11.64 0.48
C MET A 1 4.66 -10.61 0.89
N GLN A 2 5.07 -9.77 -0.05
CA GLN A 2 6.17 -8.81 0.08
C GLN A 2 5.74 -7.39 -0.33
N THR A 3 4.66 -7.25 -1.09
CA THR A 3 4.20 -5.94 -1.59
C THR A 3 2.69 -5.74 -1.45
N ILE A 4 2.25 -4.48 -1.60
CA ILE A 4 0.82 -4.17 -1.73
C ILE A 4 0.22 -4.80 -3.00
N ALA A 5 0.99 -4.96 -4.08
CA ALA A 5 0.50 -5.63 -5.27
C ALA A 5 0.15 -7.10 -4.99
N ASP A 6 0.99 -7.81 -4.23
CA ASP A 6 0.74 -9.21 -3.84
C ASP A 6 -0.56 -9.34 -3.01
N ILE A 7 -0.81 -8.39 -2.11
CA ILE A 7 -2.06 -8.34 -1.34
C ILE A 7 -3.24 -8.22 -2.31
N PHE A 8 -3.18 -7.24 -3.21
CA PHE A 8 -4.25 -7.01 -4.18
C PHE A 8 -4.49 -8.22 -5.06
N ASP A 9 -3.44 -8.91 -5.51
CA ASP A 9 -3.56 -10.09 -6.36
C ASP A 9 -4.14 -11.28 -5.58
N ALA A 10 -3.82 -11.44 -4.29
CA ALA A 10 -4.45 -12.44 -3.42
C ALA A 10 -5.97 -12.22 -3.26
N PHE A 11 -6.44 -10.97 -3.28
CA PHE A 11 -7.88 -10.66 -3.30
C PHE A 11 -8.53 -10.88 -4.67
N GLY A 12 -7.77 -11.07 -5.75
CA GLY A 12 -8.29 -11.09 -7.13
C GLY A 12 -8.33 -9.72 -7.82
N GLY A 13 -7.48 -8.79 -7.37
CA GLY A 13 -7.24 -7.48 -8.00
C GLY A 13 -7.96 -6.29 -7.35
N SER A 14 -7.73 -5.09 -7.91
CA SER A 14 -8.22 -3.82 -7.34
C SER A 14 -9.74 -3.76 -7.17
N SER A 15 -10.51 -4.36 -8.08
CA SER A 15 -11.97 -4.38 -7.99
C SER A 15 -12.47 -5.24 -6.83
N ALA A 16 -11.77 -6.32 -6.49
CA ALA A 16 -12.12 -7.15 -5.34
C ALA A 16 -11.81 -6.42 -4.02
N VAL A 17 -10.64 -5.79 -3.94
CA VAL A 17 -10.27 -4.95 -2.78
C VAL A 17 -11.24 -3.78 -2.60
N ALA A 18 -11.65 -3.13 -3.70
CA ALA A 18 -12.63 -2.05 -3.67
C ALA A 18 -13.96 -2.49 -3.03
N ARG A 19 -14.46 -3.68 -3.40
CA ARG A 19 -15.69 -4.27 -2.81
C ARG A 19 -15.53 -4.59 -1.33
N VAL A 20 -14.39 -5.16 -0.93
CA VAL A 20 -14.09 -5.48 0.47
C VAL A 20 -14.07 -4.21 1.34
N LEU A 21 -13.48 -3.13 0.81
CA LEU A 21 -13.32 -1.87 1.55
C LEU A 21 -14.49 -0.90 1.41
N GLY A 22 -15.45 -1.18 0.51
CA GLY A 22 -16.54 -0.24 0.21
C GLY A 22 -16.06 1.08 -0.41
N VAL A 23 -14.96 1.04 -1.19
CA VAL A 23 -14.38 2.22 -1.85
C VAL A 23 -14.51 2.13 -3.37
N GLY A 24 -14.30 3.25 -4.07
CA GLY A 24 -14.29 3.26 -5.53
C GLY A 24 -13.11 2.47 -6.12
N ALA A 25 -13.31 1.87 -7.31
CA ALA A 25 -12.27 1.13 -8.01
C ALA A 25 -11.02 1.97 -8.32
N SER A 26 -11.19 3.27 -8.60
CA SER A 26 -10.08 4.22 -8.79
C SER A 26 -9.25 4.39 -7.51
N THR A 27 -9.89 4.41 -6.34
CA THR A 27 -9.22 4.52 -5.04
C THR A 27 -8.36 3.28 -4.76
N ALA A 28 -8.93 2.09 -4.98
CA ALA A 28 -8.19 0.84 -4.83
C ALA A 28 -7.02 0.74 -5.84
N SER A 29 -7.26 1.09 -7.11
CA SER A 29 -6.20 1.12 -8.12
C SER A 29 -5.08 2.11 -7.79
N GLU A 30 -5.41 3.29 -7.28
CA GLU A 30 -4.39 4.26 -6.83
C GLU A 30 -3.57 3.74 -5.65
N MET A 31 -4.19 3.02 -4.69
CA MET A 31 -3.45 2.36 -3.60
C MET A 31 -2.45 1.33 -4.13
N LYS A 32 -2.90 0.45 -5.04
CA LYS A 32 -2.04 -0.55 -5.68
C LYS A 32 -0.87 0.12 -6.42
N ARG A 33 -1.17 1.13 -7.24
CA ARG A 33 -0.18 1.87 -8.05
C ARG A 33 0.87 2.56 -7.18
N ARG A 34 0.46 3.15 -6.05
CA ARG A 34 1.36 3.83 -5.10
C ARG A 34 2.09 2.87 -4.17
N GLY A 35 1.75 1.58 -4.18
CA GLY A 35 2.33 0.61 -3.26
C GLY A 35 2.01 0.90 -1.79
N ASN A 36 0.89 1.57 -1.50
CA ASN A 36 0.54 1.99 -0.14
C ASN A 36 -0.96 1.83 0.12
N ILE A 37 -1.31 1.12 1.19
CA ILE A 37 -2.66 1.08 1.76
C ILE A 37 -2.64 1.90 3.05
N PRO A 38 -3.40 3.02 3.13
CA PRO A 38 -3.48 3.80 4.36
C PRO A 38 -3.95 2.97 5.57
N PRO A 39 -3.38 3.14 6.78
CA PRO A 39 -3.72 2.36 7.98
C PRO A 39 -5.21 2.28 8.31
N LYS A 40 -5.98 3.33 8.00
CA LYS A 40 -7.44 3.36 8.18
C LYS A 40 -8.19 2.25 7.43
N TYR A 41 -7.60 1.64 6.40
CA TYR A 41 -8.19 0.54 5.65
C TYR A 41 -7.71 -0.84 6.10
N TRP A 42 -6.71 -0.93 6.98
CA TRP A 42 -6.09 -2.21 7.34
C TRP A 42 -7.07 -3.17 8.01
N MET A 43 -7.97 -2.66 8.84
CA MET A 43 -9.00 -3.48 9.47
C MET A 43 -9.92 -4.12 8.42
N GLY A 44 -10.38 -3.35 7.43
CA GLY A 44 -11.21 -3.88 6.34
C GLY A 44 -10.46 -4.92 5.50
N ILE A 45 -9.17 -4.70 5.24
CA ILE A 45 -8.32 -5.66 4.53
C ILE A 45 -8.19 -6.97 5.33
N VAL A 46 -7.81 -6.92 6.59
CA VAL A 46 -7.58 -8.13 7.41
C VAL A 46 -8.88 -8.90 7.64
N GLU A 47 -9.99 -8.22 7.89
CA GLU A 47 -11.29 -8.88 8.01
C GLU A 47 -11.77 -9.48 6.67
N GLY A 48 -11.55 -8.78 5.56
CA GLY A 48 -11.82 -9.33 4.23
C GLY A 48 -10.97 -10.57 3.92
N ALA A 49 -9.70 -10.54 4.31
CA ALA A 49 -8.79 -11.65 4.14
C ALA A 49 -9.21 -12.88 4.96
N LYS A 50 -9.64 -12.69 6.21
CA LYS A 50 -10.18 -13.78 7.05
C LYS A 50 -11.40 -14.43 6.41
N ARG A 51 -12.31 -13.63 5.84
CA ARG A 51 -13.53 -14.14 5.17
C ARG A 51 -13.23 -14.93 3.89
N LEU A 52 -12.09 -14.67 3.26
CA LEU A 52 -11.65 -15.29 2.02
C LEU A 52 -10.55 -16.33 2.23
N ASP A 53 -10.27 -16.71 3.49
CA ASP A 53 -9.20 -17.64 3.87
C ASP A 53 -7.83 -17.29 3.26
N LEU A 54 -7.43 -16.01 3.36
CA LEU A 54 -6.14 -15.49 2.90
C LEU A 54 -5.16 -15.33 4.08
N PRO A 55 -4.49 -16.39 4.57
CA PRO A 55 -3.71 -16.36 5.81
C PRO A 55 -2.48 -15.44 5.74
N GLY A 56 -2.01 -15.09 4.54
CA GLY A 56 -0.86 -14.21 4.35
C GLY A 56 -1.16 -12.72 4.57
N VAL A 57 -2.43 -12.31 4.59
CA VAL A 57 -2.83 -10.91 4.72
C VAL A 57 -3.17 -10.59 6.17
N THR A 58 -2.15 -10.22 6.93
CA THR A 58 -2.26 -9.88 8.36
C THR A 58 -1.85 -8.43 8.63
N TYR A 59 -2.18 -7.91 9.81
CA TYR A 59 -1.66 -6.61 10.25
C TYR A 59 -0.13 -6.58 10.27
N GLU A 60 0.51 -7.68 10.64
CA GLU A 60 1.96 -7.79 10.65
C GLU A 60 2.55 -7.70 9.24
N ALA A 61 1.92 -8.36 8.24
CA ALA A 61 2.33 -8.26 6.85
C ALA A 61 2.17 -6.80 6.33
N LEU A 62 1.03 -6.17 6.61
CA LEU A 62 0.77 -4.77 6.25
C LEU A 62 1.78 -3.81 6.89
N ALA A 63 2.09 -4.00 8.18
CA ALA A 63 3.06 -3.19 8.90
C ALA A 63 4.49 -3.36 8.34
N LYS A 64 4.91 -4.59 8.02
CA LYS A 64 6.22 -4.88 7.40
C LYS A 64 6.36 -4.18 6.05
N ILE A 65 5.33 -4.27 5.20
CA ILE A 65 5.31 -3.59 3.89
C ILE A 65 5.34 -2.07 4.07
N HIS A 66 4.57 -1.53 5.02
CA HIS A 66 4.49 -0.09 5.27
C HIS A 66 5.78 0.49 5.87
N ALA A 67 6.47 -0.25 6.74
CA ALA A 67 7.72 0.17 7.36
C ALA A 67 8.93 0.11 6.41
N GLY A 68 8.77 -0.44 5.20
CA GLY A 68 9.84 -0.49 4.20
C GLY A 68 11.02 -1.40 4.55
N ALA A 69 10.86 -2.34 5.49
CA ALA A 69 11.95 -3.15 6.04
C ALA A 69 11.60 -4.65 5.91
N VAL A 70 12.40 -5.54 5.30
CA VAL A 70 13.85 -5.52 5.13
C VAL A 70 14.25 -6.21 3.83
N GLY A 71 14.97 -5.49 2.97
CA GLY A 71 15.59 -6.02 1.74
C GLY A 71 16.34 -4.97 0.92
N GLY A 72 17.03 -4.01 1.56
CA GLY A 72 17.85 -3.02 0.88
C GLY A 72 18.56 -2.10 1.88
N ALA A 73 19.86 -1.87 1.66
CA ALA A 73 20.83 -1.23 2.55
C ALA A 73 20.48 0.21 3.02
N PRO A 74 21.13 0.73 4.08
CA PRO A 74 21.00 2.13 4.51
C PRO A 74 21.69 3.04 3.49
N GLY A 75 20.93 3.61 2.56
CA GLY A 75 21.50 4.53 1.58
C GLY A 75 20.58 4.84 0.40
N ALA A 76 19.48 5.55 0.65
CA ALA A 76 18.78 6.33 -0.37
C ALA A 76 17.87 7.35 0.33
N VAL A 77 18.48 8.29 1.05
CA VAL A 77 17.82 9.58 1.30
C VAL A 77 17.79 10.31 -0.04
N SER A 78 16.64 10.30 -0.71
CA SER A 78 16.35 11.33 -1.71
C SER A 78 16.07 12.61 -0.94
N ASP A 79 17.13 13.38 -0.75
CA ASP A 79 17.08 14.80 -0.47
C ASP A 79 16.27 15.47 -1.59
N GLN A 80 15.04 15.88 -1.27
CA GLN A 80 14.34 16.90 -2.05
C GLN A 80 14.11 18.07 -1.11
N ALA A 81 15.11 18.94 -1.00
CA ALA A 81 14.91 20.31 -0.61
C ALA A 81 14.29 21.09 -1.79
N PRO A 82 13.31 21.98 -1.53
CA PRO A 82 12.76 22.86 -2.54
C PRO A 82 13.64 24.11 -2.64
N GLU A 83 14.24 24.39 -3.80
CA GLU A 83 14.77 25.74 -4.04
C GLU A 83 13.82 26.52 -4.94
N ALA A 84 13.37 27.60 -4.34
CA ALA A 84 12.42 28.55 -4.80
C ALA A 84 12.94 29.38 -5.99
N SER A 85 11.97 29.82 -6.77
CA SER A 85 11.98 31.01 -7.62
C SER A 85 12.81 32.19 -7.10
N GLU A 86 13.75 32.69 -7.90
CA GLU A 86 14.18 34.11 -7.95
C GLU A 86 14.84 34.34 -9.34
N ALA A 87 14.19 34.97 -10.32
CA ALA A 87 14.07 36.41 -10.58
C ALA A 87 15.42 37.14 -10.87
N ALA A 88 15.45 37.78 -12.05
CA ALA A 88 16.35 38.86 -12.52
C ALA A 88 17.79 38.50 -12.95
N GLN A 89 18.08 38.57 -14.26
CA GLN A 89 18.49 39.79 -14.97
C GLN A 89 18.44 39.58 -16.49
#